data_AF-A0A257EEA1-F1
#
_entry.id   AF-A0A257EEA1-F1
#
_cell.length_a   1.000
_cell.length_b   1.000
_cell.length_c   1.000
_cell.angle_alpha   90.00
_cell.angle_beta   90.00
_cell.angle_gamma   90.00
#
_symmetry.space_group_name_H-M   'P 1'
#
loop_
_entity.id
_entity.type
_entity.pdbx_description
1 polymer ?
#
loop_
_entity_poly.entity_id
_entity_poly.type
_entity_poly.pdbx_seq_one_letter_code
_entity_poly.pdbx_strand_id
1 'polypeptide(L)'
;MGHIVQHHSQRTGHGHRSVGHGHCQSGTNTRHHLARGIRMISLPRPPVVFVCATRLSVADFWLKAPLGQSLTRLQQQGVAFSLELADQNAAPLAALYNRAIAHCAAEQILVFVHDDVRLDDLFINQRLLEGLAVFDVIGVAGNRRLKARQGAWAFAEKMGQWDHAHNLLGGINHELPHRPNGFNRYGPTRTAARVLDGVFLAARAATLQHNKVQFAPELAFHLYDLEFCQRAHRAGLRLGVWPIAMTHFSGGQYDSDSWRQAYTTYCQLNWPTSSTAPKAKPQGKPDEAPAPARTAAAHAP
;
A
#
# COMPACT_ATOMS: atom_id res chain seq x y z
N MET A 1 -7.33 -44.82 -40.69
CA MET A 1 -6.95 -45.03 -39.27
C MET A 1 -7.64 -43.92 -38.49
N GLY A 2 -8.91 -44.01 -38.08
CA GLY A 2 -9.57 -45.05 -37.28
C GLY A 2 -9.45 -44.64 -35.80
N HIS A 3 -10.48 -44.49 -34.98
CA HIS A 3 -11.92 -44.65 -35.10
C HIS A 3 -12.61 -43.83 -33.98
N ILE A 4 -13.81 -43.36 -34.27
CA ILE A 4 -14.83 -42.87 -33.33
C ILE A 4 -15.31 -44.02 -32.43
N VAL A 5 -15.57 -43.77 -31.14
CA VAL A 5 -16.66 -44.43 -30.37
C VAL A 5 -17.24 -43.46 -29.33
N GLN A 6 -18.49 -43.06 -29.51
CA GLN A 6 -19.45 -42.76 -28.45
C GLN A 6 -20.21 -44.06 -28.12
N HIS A 7 -20.67 -44.27 -26.87
CA HIS A 7 -22.03 -44.77 -26.63
C HIS A 7 -22.52 -44.59 -25.19
N HIS A 8 -23.77 -44.15 -25.11
CA HIS A 8 -24.69 -44.17 -23.97
C HIS A 8 -24.91 -45.56 -23.35
N SER A 9 -25.36 -45.63 -22.08
CA SER A 9 -26.78 -45.93 -21.77
C SER A 9 -27.01 -46.17 -20.28
N GLN A 10 -28.10 -45.56 -19.80
CA GLN A 10 -28.83 -45.89 -18.60
C GLN A 10 -29.35 -47.34 -18.65
N ARG A 11 -29.55 -47.99 -17.49
CA ARG A 11 -30.82 -48.65 -17.19
C ARG A 11 -31.02 -48.97 -15.72
N THR A 12 -32.29 -48.87 -15.39
CA THR A 12 -33.03 -49.01 -14.15
C THR A 12 -33.22 -50.47 -13.74
N GLY A 13 -33.54 -50.69 -12.46
CA GLY A 13 -33.99 -51.98 -11.95
C GLY A 13 -34.66 -51.82 -10.57
N HIS A 14 -35.96 -51.52 -10.58
CA HIS A 14 -36.85 -51.66 -9.43
C HIS A 14 -37.10 -53.15 -9.13
N GLY A 15 -37.10 -53.50 -7.85
CA GLY A 15 -37.63 -54.76 -7.32
C GLY A 15 -38.29 -54.50 -5.98
N HIS A 16 -39.59 -54.78 -5.90
CA HIS A 16 -40.54 -54.42 -4.84
C HIS A 16 -41.02 -55.70 -4.13
N ARG A 17 -41.47 -55.56 -2.87
CA ARG A 17 -42.24 -56.51 -2.01
C ARG A 17 -41.37 -57.50 -1.20
N SER A 18 -41.71 -57.91 0.02
CA SER A 18 -42.79 -57.63 0.97
C SER A 18 -42.47 -58.36 2.30
N VAL A 19 -42.69 -57.67 3.43
CA VAL A 19 -43.18 -58.13 4.76
C VAL A 19 -42.61 -59.40 5.42
N GLY A 20 -42.07 -59.20 6.62
CA GLY A 20 -41.95 -60.22 7.67
C GLY A 20 -41.68 -59.55 9.02
N HIS A 21 -42.69 -59.48 9.89
CA HIS A 21 -42.55 -59.09 11.29
C HIS A 21 -41.88 -60.21 12.09
N GLY A 22 -40.83 -59.87 12.85
CA GLY A 22 -40.20 -60.73 13.84
C GLY A 22 -39.44 -59.88 14.85
N HIS A 23 -40.07 -59.61 15.99
CA HIS A 23 -39.43 -59.04 17.16
C HIS A 23 -38.49 -60.09 17.78
N CYS A 24 -37.20 -59.81 17.87
CA CYS A 24 -36.32 -60.45 18.85
C CYS A 24 -35.20 -59.47 19.23
N GLN A 25 -35.03 -59.28 20.53
CA GLN A 25 -34.11 -58.33 21.16
C GLN A 25 -32.66 -58.85 21.16
N SER A 26 -31.75 -57.90 21.43
CA SER A 26 -30.40 -58.04 21.99
C SER A 26 -29.22 -57.96 21.02
N GLY A 27 -28.29 -57.03 21.31
CA GLY A 27 -26.91 -57.07 20.83
C GLY A 27 -26.42 -55.89 19.99
N THR A 28 -26.49 -54.65 20.50
CA THR A 28 -25.72 -53.53 19.92
C THR A 28 -24.23 -53.73 20.25
N ASN A 29 -23.47 -54.29 19.32
CA ASN A 29 -22.01 -54.30 19.38
C ASN A 29 -21.47 -53.21 18.44
N THR A 30 -21.38 -51.99 18.98
CA THR A 30 -20.88 -50.82 18.27
C THR A 30 -19.38 -50.99 18.05
N ARG A 31 -18.97 -51.45 16.86
CA ARG A 31 -17.58 -51.35 16.41
C ARG A 31 -17.26 -49.87 16.22
N HIS A 32 -16.61 -49.27 17.21
CA HIS A 32 -15.94 -47.98 17.06
C HIS A 32 -14.81 -48.14 16.03
N HIS A 33 -15.11 -47.81 14.77
CA HIS A 33 -14.09 -47.47 13.80
C HIS A 33 -13.38 -46.21 14.31
N LEU A 34 -12.17 -46.37 14.87
CA LEU A 34 -11.22 -45.26 14.96
C LEU A 34 -10.85 -44.85 13.53
N ALA A 35 -11.61 -43.91 12.97
CA ALA A 35 -11.13 -43.12 11.85
C ALA A 35 -9.95 -42.30 12.36
N ARG A 36 -8.73 -42.78 12.09
CA ARG A 36 -7.51 -41.99 12.26
C ARG A 36 -7.64 -40.76 11.36
N GLY A 37 -8.02 -39.63 11.97
CA GLY A 37 -8.07 -38.35 11.28
C GLY A 37 -6.70 -38.06 10.67
N ILE A 38 -6.65 -37.99 9.35
CA ILE A 38 -5.51 -37.42 8.64
C ILE A 38 -5.44 -35.96 9.09
N ARG A 39 -4.46 -35.63 9.95
CA ARG A 39 -4.12 -34.23 10.20
C ARG A 39 -3.66 -33.67 8.87
N MET A 40 -4.52 -32.86 8.25
CA MET A 40 -4.14 -31.95 7.18
C MET A 40 -3.04 -31.05 7.75
N ILE A 41 -1.78 -31.38 7.45
CA ILE A 41 -0.66 -30.51 7.77
C ILE A 41 -0.83 -29.30 6.85
N SER A 42 -1.38 -28.20 7.39
CA SER A 42 -1.37 -26.93 6.68
C SER A 42 0.09 -26.60 6.39
N LEU A 43 0.44 -26.50 5.11
CA LEU A 43 1.74 -25.98 4.72
C LEU A 43 1.90 -24.58 5.36
N PRO A 44 3.08 -24.25 5.90
CA PRO A 44 3.30 -22.93 6.46
C PRO A 44 3.09 -21.88 5.38
N ARG A 45 2.33 -20.83 5.71
CA ARG A 45 2.11 -19.70 4.79
C ARG A 45 3.45 -19.04 4.49
N PRO A 46 3.71 -18.62 3.24
CA PRO A 46 4.92 -17.88 2.93
C PRO A 46 5.02 -16.61 3.81
N PRO A 47 6.21 -16.30 4.33
CA PRO A 47 6.39 -15.19 5.26
C PRO A 47 6.25 -13.82 4.58
N VAL A 48 6.36 -13.73 3.26
CA VAL A 48 6.32 -12.48 2.49
C VAL A 48 5.13 -12.50 1.54
N VAL A 49 4.38 -11.39 1.52
CA VAL A 49 3.27 -11.13 0.61
C VAL A 49 3.59 -9.88 -0.20
N PHE A 50 3.80 -10.04 -1.50
CA PHE A 50 3.86 -8.91 -2.43
C PHE A 50 2.44 -8.43 -2.70
N VAL A 51 2.23 -7.12 -2.67
CA VAL A 51 0.94 -6.46 -2.91
C VAL A 51 1.12 -5.48 -4.05
N CYS A 52 0.51 -5.78 -5.19
CA CYS A 52 0.75 -5.07 -6.44
C CYS A 52 -0.57 -4.76 -7.15
N ALA A 53 -0.69 -3.54 -7.67
CA ALA A 53 -1.73 -3.20 -8.62
C ALA A 53 -1.12 -3.06 -10.01
N THR A 54 -1.81 -3.51 -11.05
CA THR A 54 -1.38 -3.39 -12.43
C THR A 54 -2.56 -3.05 -13.32
N ARG A 55 -2.31 -2.30 -14.40
CA ARG A 55 -3.32 -2.06 -15.45
C ARG A 55 -3.46 -3.25 -16.41
N LEU A 56 -2.55 -4.21 -16.34
CA LEU A 56 -2.53 -5.40 -17.19
C LEU A 56 -3.56 -6.43 -16.71
N SER A 57 -3.95 -7.35 -17.59
CA SER A 57 -4.61 -8.58 -17.15
C SER A 57 -3.64 -9.46 -16.35
N VAL A 58 -4.14 -10.42 -15.57
CA VAL A 58 -3.28 -11.39 -14.87
C VAL A 58 -2.29 -12.09 -15.82
N ALA A 59 -2.75 -12.53 -17.00
CA ALA A 59 -1.88 -13.20 -17.97
C ALA A 59 -0.77 -12.27 -18.47
N ASP A 60 -1.11 -11.02 -18.79
CA ASP A 60 -0.16 -10.03 -19.26
C ASP A 60 0.79 -9.56 -18.15
N PHE A 61 0.36 -9.52 -16.90
CA PHE A 61 1.24 -9.22 -15.76
C PHE A 61 2.41 -10.20 -15.70
N TRP A 62 2.13 -11.50 -15.75
CA TRP A 62 3.18 -12.52 -15.70
C TRP A 62 4.08 -12.51 -16.94
N LEU A 63 3.51 -12.22 -18.11
CA LEU A 63 4.24 -12.24 -19.38
C LEU A 63 5.06 -10.97 -19.63
N LYS A 64 4.56 -9.80 -19.22
CA LYS A 64 5.05 -8.49 -19.66
C LYS A 64 5.52 -7.58 -18.52
N ALA A 65 4.91 -7.65 -17.33
CA ALA A 65 5.30 -6.74 -16.26
C ALA A 65 6.70 -7.12 -15.72
N PRO A 66 7.60 -6.13 -15.53
CA PRO A 66 8.89 -6.37 -14.89
C PRO A 66 8.77 -7.13 -13.56
N LEU A 67 7.75 -6.80 -12.75
CA LEU A 67 7.53 -7.48 -11.48
C LEU A 67 7.12 -8.94 -11.69
N GLY A 68 6.12 -9.21 -12.54
CA GLY A 68 5.64 -10.57 -12.80
C GLY A 68 6.73 -11.50 -13.34
N GLN A 69 7.56 -11.00 -14.27
CA GLN A 69 8.70 -11.76 -14.80
C GLN A 69 9.75 -12.04 -13.71
N SER A 70 10.05 -11.06 -12.86
CA SER A 70 11.02 -11.25 -11.76
C SER A 70 10.51 -12.18 -10.66
N LEU A 71 9.22 -12.11 -10.30
CA LEU A 71 8.59 -13.03 -9.36
C LEU A 71 8.61 -14.47 -9.88
N THR A 72 8.37 -14.68 -11.18
CA THR A 72 8.51 -16.00 -11.82
C THR A 72 9.93 -16.55 -11.62
N ARG A 73 10.96 -15.72 -11.87
CA ARG A 73 12.36 -16.10 -11.67
C ARG A 73 12.65 -16.42 -10.20
N LEU A 74 12.20 -15.59 -9.27
CA LEU A 74 12.39 -15.81 -7.84
C LEU A 74 11.76 -17.13 -7.38
N GLN A 75 10.55 -17.43 -7.84
CA GLN A 75 9.87 -18.70 -7.54
C GLN A 75 10.63 -19.90 -8.10
N GLN A 76 11.16 -19.80 -9.34
CA GLN A 76 12.01 -20.86 -9.93
C GLN A 76 13.31 -21.08 -9.15
N GLN A 77 13.80 -20.06 -8.44
CA GLN A 77 14.97 -20.13 -7.56
C GLN A 77 14.62 -20.53 -6.12
N GLY A 78 13.38 -20.93 -5.86
CA GLY A 78 12.94 -21.43 -4.55
C GLY A 78 12.61 -20.34 -3.52
N VAL A 79 12.50 -19.08 -3.93
CA VAL A 79 12.09 -17.99 -3.02
C VAL A 79 10.60 -18.13 -2.72
N ALA A 80 10.27 -18.32 -1.45
CA ALA A 80 8.88 -18.46 -0.98
C ALA A 80 8.22 -17.10 -0.75
N PHE A 81 7.11 -16.85 -1.44
CA PHE A 81 6.26 -15.67 -1.25
C PHE A 81 4.80 -15.97 -1.65
N SER A 82 3.91 -15.03 -1.35
CA SER A 82 2.56 -14.95 -1.93
C SER A 82 2.40 -13.62 -2.67
N LEU A 83 1.43 -13.55 -3.58
CA LEU A 83 1.11 -12.34 -4.34
C LEU A 83 -0.38 -12.00 -4.16
N GLU A 84 -0.65 -10.79 -3.71
CA GLU A 84 -1.96 -10.15 -3.79
C GLU A 84 -1.94 -9.14 -4.97
N LEU A 85 -2.56 -9.53 -6.07
CA LEU A 85 -2.60 -8.74 -7.31
C LEU A 85 -3.99 -8.12 -7.50
N ALA A 86 -4.03 -6.82 -7.78
CA ALA A 86 -5.18 -6.19 -8.43
C ALA A 86 -4.84 -5.97 -9.90
N ASP A 87 -5.42 -6.78 -10.79
CA ASP A 87 -5.26 -6.65 -12.24
C ASP A 87 -6.30 -5.71 -12.84
N GLN A 88 -6.02 -5.20 -14.04
CA GLN A 88 -6.84 -4.19 -14.74
C GLN A 88 -7.25 -3.02 -13.83
N ASN A 89 -6.37 -2.67 -12.90
CA ASN A 89 -6.73 -1.82 -11.78
C ASN A 89 -6.91 -0.36 -12.21
N ALA A 90 -8.11 0.16 -11.94
CA ALA A 90 -8.44 1.58 -12.03
C ALA A 90 -8.69 2.22 -10.65
N ALA A 91 -8.67 1.43 -9.57
CA ALA A 91 -8.93 1.91 -8.22
C ALA A 91 -7.67 2.50 -7.54
N PRO A 92 -7.82 3.40 -6.55
CA PRO A 92 -6.70 3.88 -5.73
C PRO A 92 -5.84 2.77 -5.14
N LEU A 93 -4.51 2.94 -5.14
CA LEU A 93 -3.57 1.94 -4.61
C LEU A 93 -3.85 1.61 -3.14
N ALA A 94 -4.20 2.64 -2.37
CA ALA A 94 -4.54 2.52 -0.96
C ALA A 94 -5.68 1.52 -0.69
N ALA A 95 -6.64 1.34 -1.61
CA ALA A 95 -7.72 0.37 -1.43
C ALA A 95 -7.18 -1.07 -1.37
N LEU A 96 -6.32 -1.43 -2.32
CA LEU A 96 -5.60 -2.71 -2.34
C LEU A 96 -4.71 -2.84 -1.10
N TYR A 97 -3.88 -1.83 -0.83
CA TYR A 97 -2.90 -1.90 0.25
C TYR A 97 -3.57 -2.02 1.63
N ASN A 98 -4.63 -1.27 1.89
CA ASN A 98 -5.36 -1.34 3.16
C ASN A 98 -6.12 -2.67 3.30
N ARG A 99 -6.62 -3.24 2.20
CA ARG A 99 -7.22 -4.59 2.22
C ARG A 99 -6.17 -5.65 2.59
N ALA A 100 -4.96 -5.55 2.03
CA ALA A 100 -3.86 -6.44 2.38
C ALA A 100 -3.47 -6.28 3.87
N ILE A 101 -3.35 -5.05 4.36
CA ILE A 101 -3.09 -4.76 5.78
C ILE A 101 -4.16 -5.40 6.68
N ALA A 102 -5.44 -5.31 6.30
CA ALA A 102 -6.53 -5.82 7.13
C ALA A 102 -6.59 -7.35 7.23
N HIS A 103 -6.20 -8.09 6.18
CA HIS A 103 -6.42 -9.54 6.09
C HIS A 103 -5.15 -10.39 6.20
N CYS A 104 -3.97 -9.79 6.00
CA CYS A 104 -2.71 -10.52 6.07
C CYS A 104 -2.44 -11.00 7.51
N ALA A 105 -1.89 -12.21 7.65
CA ALA A 105 -1.63 -12.77 8.97
C ALA A 105 -0.51 -11.97 9.68
N ALA A 106 -0.62 -11.84 11.00
CA ALA A 106 0.21 -10.94 11.81
C ALA A 106 1.72 -11.18 11.61
N GLU A 107 2.13 -12.44 11.44
CA GLU A 107 3.51 -12.89 11.25
C GLU A 107 4.09 -12.57 9.86
N GLN A 108 3.25 -12.23 8.89
CA GLN A 108 3.67 -11.98 7.51
C GLN A 108 4.22 -10.57 7.32
N ILE A 109 5.09 -10.43 6.32
CA ILE A 109 5.64 -9.17 5.83
C ILE A 109 4.86 -8.79 4.58
N LEU A 110 4.29 -7.59 4.59
CA LEU A 110 3.68 -6.96 3.43
C LEU A 110 4.73 -6.18 2.67
N VAL A 111 4.77 -6.35 1.35
CA VAL A 111 5.61 -5.59 0.43
C VAL A 111 4.72 -4.93 -0.61
N PHE A 112 4.49 -3.62 -0.45
CA PHE A 112 3.78 -2.79 -1.40
C PHE A 112 4.76 -2.36 -2.50
N VAL A 113 4.53 -2.82 -3.73
CA VAL A 113 5.48 -2.66 -4.84
C VAL A 113 4.74 -2.34 -6.14
N HIS A 114 5.39 -1.57 -7.03
CA HIS A 114 4.88 -1.27 -8.36
C HIS A 114 5.10 -2.44 -9.34
N ASP A 115 4.26 -2.54 -10.36
CA ASP A 115 4.38 -3.58 -11.39
C ASP A 115 5.54 -3.34 -12.37
N ASP A 116 6.01 -2.10 -12.46
CA ASP A 116 7.15 -1.65 -13.28
C ASP A 116 8.52 -1.78 -12.58
N VAL A 117 8.61 -2.65 -11.57
CA VAL A 117 9.85 -2.97 -10.84
C VAL A 117 10.29 -4.39 -11.15
N ARG A 118 11.54 -4.60 -11.55
CA ARG A 118 12.18 -5.92 -11.58
C ARG A 118 12.91 -6.14 -10.26
N LEU A 119 12.57 -7.19 -9.54
CA LEU A 119 13.32 -7.62 -8.35
C LEU A 119 14.57 -8.39 -8.78
N ASP A 120 15.73 -7.89 -8.37
CA ASP A 120 17.06 -8.42 -8.73
C ASP A 120 17.75 -9.09 -7.50
N ASP A 121 17.02 -9.24 -6.39
CA ASP A 121 17.55 -9.74 -5.10
C ASP A 121 17.04 -11.15 -4.76
N LEU A 122 17.89 -12.16 -4.98
CA LEU A 122 17.57 -13.56 -4.60
C LEU A 122 17.40 -13.76 -3.09
N PHE A 123 17.94 -12.86 -2.28
CA PHE A 123 17.89 -12.92 -0.82
C PHE A 123 16.83 -11.96 -0.25
N ILE A 124 15.84 -11.55 -1.05
CA ILE A 124 14.84 -10.54 -0.65
C ILE A 124 14.16 -10.86 0.69
N ASN A 125 13.80 -12.12 0.95
CA ASN A 125 13.20 -12.51 2.23
C ASN A 125 14.13 -12.21 3.42
N GLN A 126 15.42 -12.50 3.27
CA GLN A 126 16.41 -12.19 4.30
C GLN A 126 16.64 -10.69 4.43
N ARG A 127 16.70 -9.94 3.33
CA ARG A 127 16.84 -8.47 3.36
C ARG A 127 15.67 -7.79 4.05
N LEU A 128 14.44 -8.27 3.80
CA LEU A 128 13.24 -7.80 4.49
C LEU A 128 13.32 -8.06 6.00
N LEU A 129 13.73 -9.26 6.41
CA LEU A 129 13.89 -9.60 7.82
C LEU A 129 14.97 -8.75 8.51
N GLU A 130 16.12 -8.56 7.87
CA GLU A 130 17.21 -7.73 8.37
C GLU A 130 16.78 -6.26 8.55
N GLY A 131 16.15 -5.68 7.52
CA GLY A 131 15.69 -4.30 7.58
C GLY A 131 14.57 -4.09 8.61
N LEU A 132 13.62 -5.02 8.69
CA LEU A 132 12.50 -4.98 9.63
C LEU A 132 12.85 -5.44 11.06
N ALA A 133 14.12 -5.81 11.30
CA ALA A 133 14.66 -5.92 12.65
C ALA A 133 15.14 -4.56 13.19
N VAL A 134 15.50 -3.63 12.29
CA VAL A 134 16.03 -2.30 12.63
C VAL A 134 14.95 -1.23 12.57
N PHE A 135 14.06 -1.32 11.58
CA PHE A 135 12.99 -0.35 11.33
C PHE A 135 11.63 -1.05 11.32
N ASP A 136 10.57 -0.27 11.47
CA ASP A 136 9.19 -0.76 11.46
C ASP A 136 8.61 -0.75 10.03
N VAL A 137 9.12 0.16 9.19
CA VAL A 137 8.82 0.28 7.77
C VAL A 137 10.13 0.54 7.02
N ILE A 138 10.35 -0.17 5.92
CA ILE A 138 11.52 0.01 5.05
C ILE A 138 11.14 0.33 3.61
N GLY A 139 12.00 1.09 2.93
CA GLY A 139 11.96 1.32 1.48
C GLY A 139 13.38 1.35 0.89
N VAL A 140 13.51 1.55 -0.42
CA VAL A 140 14.82 1.53 -1.10
C VAL A 140 15.42 2.92 -1.35
N ALA A 141 14.58 3.94 -1.38
CA ALA A 141 14.95 5.35 -1.55
C ALA A 141 14.10 6.22 -0.62
N GLY A 142 14.62 7.38 -0.24
CA GLY A 142 13.92 8.28 0.65
C GLY A 142 14.70 9.54 0.99
N ASN A 143 14.21 10.26 1.99
CA ASN A 143 14.81 11.51 2.46
C ASN A 143 14.85 11.53 3.98
N ARG A 144 15.93 12.05 4.55
CA ARG A 144 16.11 12.20 6.02
C ARG A 144 15.19 13.25 6.64
N ARG A 145 14.59 14.11 5.84
CA ARG A 145 13.67 15.16 6.26
C ARG A 145 12.41 15.19 5.39
N LEU A 146 11.41 15.89 5.90
CA LEU A 146 10.20 16.26 5.17
C LEU A 146 9.90 17.71 5.49
N LYS A 147 9.96 18.60 4.50
CA LYS A 147 9.51 19.98 4.67
C LYS A 147 7.99 20.08 4.60
N ALA A 148 7.45 21.15 5.19
CA ALA A 148 6.05 21.48 5.03
C ALA A 148 5.71 21.60 3.54
N ARG A 149 4.63 20.93 3.11
CA ARG A 149 4.12 20.97 1.74
C ARG A 149 5.10 20.46 0.66
N GLN A 150 6.08 19.64 1.04
CA GLN A 150 6.94 18.94 0.09
C GLN A 150 6.11 17.96 -0.76
N GLY A 151 6.29 17.95 -2.09
CA GLY A 151 5.43 17.20 -3.02
C GLY A 151 5.99 15.87 -3.54
N ALA A 152 7.22 15.51 -3.21
CA ALA A 152 7.76 14.17 -3.46
C ALA A 152 8.89 13.89 -2.48
N TRP A 153 9.23 12.63 -2.27
CA TRP A 153 10.31 12.23 -1.34
C TRP A 153 11.64 12.92 -1.71
N ALA A 154 11.90 13.08 -3.01
CA ALA A 154 13.14 13.64 -3.53
C ALA A 154 13.18 15.17 -3.54
N PHE A 155 12.06 15.87 -3.34
CA PHE A 155 12.00 17.31 -3.55
C PHE A 155 12.40 18.14 -2.33
N ALA A 156 12.98 19.31 -2.57
CA ALA A 156 13.29 20.29 -1.53
C ALA A 156 12.04 21.05 -1.03
N GLU A 157 11.01 21.15 -1.89
CA GLU A 157 9.79 21.95 -1.72
C GLU A 157 8.60 21.25 -2.42
N LYS A 158 7.56 22.01 -2.80
CA LYS A 158 6.38 21.52 -3.53
C LYS A 158 6.72 20.73 -4.81
N MET A 159 7.55 21.28 -5.70
CA MET A 159 7.75 20.72 -7.03
C MET A 159 9.10 21.09 -7.64
N GLY A 160 9.64 20.21 -8.47
CA GLY A 160 10.56 20.55 -9.56
C GLY A 160 12.03 20.67 -9.18
N GLN A 161 12.36 20.81 -7.90
CA GLN A 161 13.75 20.82 -7.44
C GLN A 161 14.01 19.66 -6.49
N TRP A 162 14.96 18.82 -6.87
CA TRP A 162 15.52 17.80 -5.98
C TRP A 162 16.11 18.47 -4.75
N ASP A 163 15.97 17.83 -3.60
CA ASP A 163 16.64 18.22 -2.36
C ASP A 163 18.16 18.08 -2.52
N HIS A 164 18.90 18.74 -1.64
CA HIS A 164 20.34 18.58 -1.58
C HIS A 164 20.71 17.10 -1.41
N ALA A 165 21.73 16.64 -2.13
CA ALA A 165 22.16 15.24 -2.11
C ALA A 165 22.44 14.71 -0.69
N HIS A 166 22.90 15.58 0.22
CA HIS A 166 23.10 15.19 1.61
C HIS A 166 21.81 14.81 2.33
N ASN A 167 20.62 15.20 1.87
CA ASN A 167 19.34 14.81 2.48
C ASN A 167 18.78 13.50 1.93
N LEU A 168 19.13 13.17 0.69
CA LEU A 168 18.63 11.98 0.00
C LEU A 168 19.31 10.71 0.52
N LEU A 169 18.58 9.60 0.46
CA LEU A 169 18.94 8.33 1.04
C LEU A 169 18.66 7.20 0.05
N GLY A 170 19.42 6.11 0.15
CA GLY A 170 19.18 4.93 -0.66
C GLY A 170 19.71 4.99 -2.09
N GLY A 171 19.19 4.12 -2.94
CA GLY A 171 19.55 4.05 -4.34
C GLY A 171 18.81 2.91 -5.05
N ILE A 172 18.62 3.06 -6.34
CA ILE A 172 17.87 2.10 -7.17
C ILE A 172 18.39 2.15 -8.62
N ASN A 173 18.42 1.00 -9.27
CA ASN A 173 18.77 0.92 -10.69
C ASN A 173 17.60 1.41 -11.55
N HIS A 174 17.89 2.13 -12.64
CA HIS A 174 16.87 2.51 -13.61
C HIS A 174 17.21 1.97 -14.99
N GLU A 175 16.20 1.48 -15.70
CA GLU A 175 16.25 1.14 -17.12
C GLU A 175 15.13 1.91 -17.84
N LEU A 176 15.49 3.02 -18.50
CA LEU A 176 14.56 3.95 -19.12
C LEU A 176 14.92 4.19 -20.59
N PRO A 177 13.95 4.22 -21.53
CA PRO A 177 14.25 4.38 -22.96
C PRO A 177 14.99 5.67 -23.34
N HIS A 178 14.88 6.71 -22.52
CA HIS A 178 15.33 8.07 -22.87
C HIS A 178 16.26 8.70 -21.81
N ARG A 179 16.88 7.88 -20.94
CA ARG A 179 17.85 8.33 -19.95
C ARG A 179 18.99 7.32 -19.82
N PRO A 180 20.18 7.73 -19.37
CA PRO A 180 21.23 6.77 -19.06
C PRO A 180 20.74 5.72 -18.07
N ASN A 181 20.83 4.45 -18.46
CA ASN A 181 20.54 3.33 -17.58
C ASN A 181 21.66 3.18 -16.55
N GLY A 182 21.31 2.68 -15.37
CA GLY A 182 22.28 2.37 -14.34
C GLY A 182 21.83 2.69 -12.94
N PHE A 183 22.75 2.46 -12.00
CA PHE A 183 22.48 2.61 -10.59
C PHE A 183 22.49 4.08 -10.18
N ASN A 184 21.33 4.60 -9.76
CA ASN A 184 21.22 5.92 -9.17
C ASN A 184 21.45 5.81 -7.66
N ARG A 185 22.64 6.22 -7.22
CA ARG A 185 22.97 6.37 -5.80
C ARG A 185 22.50 7.73 -5.30
N TYR A 186 21.50 7.73 -4.43
CA TYR A 186 20.98 8.97 -3.83
C TYR A 186 21.72 9.35 -2.55
N GLY A 187 22.08 8.36 -1.73
CA GLY A 187 22.76 8.60 -0.46
C GLY A 187 23.12 7.32 0.30
N PRO A 188 23.36 7.41 1.63
CA PRO A 188 23.62 6.24 2.45
C PRO A 188 22.38 5.31 2.52
N THR A 189 22.63 4.02 2.75
CA THR A 189 21.60 3.00 3.00
C THR A 189 21.67 2.53 4.46
N ARG A 190 20.72 1.71 4.92
CA ARG A 190 20.62 1.21 6.30
C ARG A 190 20.55 2.33 7.34
N THR A 191 19.79 3.36 7.02
CA THR A 191 19.68 4.58 7.83
C THR A 191 18.23 5.04 7.94
N ALA A 192 17.93 5.73 9.03
CA ALA A 192 16.61 6.28 9.29
C ALA A 192 16.19 7.27 8.19
N ALA A 193 14.91 7.23 7.83
CA ALA A 193 14.29 8.10 6.84
C ALA A 193 13.08 8.81 7.45
N ARG A 194 12.84 10.06 7.04
CA ARG A 194 11.61 10.77 7.37
C ARG A 194 10.49 10.43 6.40
N VAL A 195 10.82 10.27 5.12
CA VAL A 195 9.92 9.80 4.07
C VAL A 195 10.63 8.83 3.16
N LEU A 196 9.86 7.89 2.61
CA LEU A 196 10.30 6.86 1.68
C LEU A 196 9.56 7.04 0.35
N ASP A 197 10.20 6.63 -0.74
CA ASP A 197 9.56 6.56 -2.06
C ASP A 197 8.57 5.38 -2.14
N GLY A 198 7.45 5.61 -2.81
CA GLY A 198 6.37 4.63 -2.94
C GLY A 198 6.61 3.45 -3.88
N VAL A 199 7.73 3.39 -4.62
CA VAL A 199 8.04 2.28 -5.55
C VAL A 199 8.17 0.94 -4.83
N PHE A 200 8.62 0.98 -3.58
CA PHE A 200 8.79 -0.19 -2.72
C PHE A 200 8.71 0.22 -1.25
N LEU A 201 7.70 -0.30 -0.55
CA LEU A 201 7.53 -0.15 0.89
C LEU A 201 7.27 -1.52 1.51
N ALA A 202 7.93 -1.84 2.62
CA ALA A 202 7.69 -3.09 3.32
C ALA A 202 7.54 -2.89 4.84
N ALA A 203 6.67 -3.67 5.45
CA ALA A 203 6.41 -3.66 6.89
C ALA A 203 5.84 -5.01 7.35
N ARG A 204 5.94 -5.31 8.65
CA ARG A 204 5.21 -6.45 9.24
C ARG A 204 3.72 -6.12 9.31
N ALA A 205 2.86 -7.07 8.94
CA ALA A 205 1.41 -6.89 9.02
C ALA A 205 0.97 -6.53 10.44
N ALA A 206 1.46 -7.26 11.45
CA ALA A 206 1.19 -6.96 12.87
C ALA A 206 1.52 -5.52 13.26
N THR A 207 2.67 -4.98 12.80
CA THR A 207 3.11 -3.63 13.13
C THR A 207 2.10 -2.60 12.61
N LEU A 208 1.66 -2.72 11.36
CA LEU A 208 0.69 -1.79 10.77
C LEU A 208 -0.69 -1.94 11.41
N GLN A 209 -1.15 -3.17 11.63
CA GLN A 209 -2.43 -3.47 12.26
C GLN A 209 -2.52 -2.93 13.70
N HIS A 210 -1.51 -3.23 14.52
CA HIS A 210 -1.46 -2.82 15.93
C HIS A 210 -1.46 -1.29 16.08
N ASN A 211 -0.67 -0.61 15.23
CA ASN A 211 -0.53 0.85 15.26
C ASN A 211 -1.60 1.57 14.42
N LYS A 212 -2.54 0.83 13.82
CA LYS A 212 -3.62 1.35 12.97
C LYS A 212 -3.12 2.26 11.83
N VAL A 213 -1.96 1.92 11.27
CA VAL A 213 -1.35 2.67 10.17
C VAL A 213 -1.89 2.14 8.84
N GLN A 214 -2.49 3.05 8.06
CA GLN A 214 -3.14 2.75 6.78
C GLN A 214 -2.84 3.85 5.76
N PHE A 215 -2.86 3.49 4.47
CA PHE A 215 -2.77 4.42 3.36
C PHE A 215 -4.04 5.27 3.23
N ALA A 216 -3.91 6.49 2.72
CA ALA A 216 -5.03 7.41 2.51
C ALA A 216 -5.69 7.15 1.13
N PRO A 217 -6.94 6.65 1.05
CA PRO A 217 -7.62 6.40 -0.22
C PRO A 217 -7.84 7.66 -1.07
N GLU A 218 -7.90 8.82 -0.43
CA GLU A 218 -8.18 10.13 -1.05
C GLU A 218 -7.06 10.60 -1.99
N LEU A 219 -5.90 9.95 -1.96
CA LEU A 219 -4.70 10.32 -2.74
C LEU A 219 -4.57 9.55 -4.07
N ALA A 220 -5.51 8.64 -4.37
CA ALA A 220 -5.53 7.85 -5.61
C ALA A 220 -4.22 7.08 -5.87
N PHE A 221 -3.36 7.59 -6.77
CA PHE A 221 -2.12 6.95 -7.22
C PHE A 221 -0.85 7.74 -6.87
N HIS A 222 -0.97 8.94 -6.29
CA HIS A 222 0.17 9.83 -6.04
C HIS A 222 0.24 10.19 -4.55
N LEU A 223 1.41 10.56 -4.04
CA LEU A 223 1.61 11.11 -2.67
C LEU A 223 1.18 10.18 -1.51
N TYR A 224 0.64 9.00 -1.81
CA TYR A 224 0.18 8.01 -0.83
C TYR A 224 1.33 7.53 0.06
N ASP A 225 2.56 7.53 -0.48
CA ASP A 225 3.81 7.21 0.18
C ASP A 225 4.20 8.26 1.21
N LEU A 226 4.17 9.54 0.85
CA LEU A 226 4.45 10.65 1.77
C LEU A 226 3.43 10.69 2.92
N GLU A 227 2.15 10.53 2.61
CA GLU A 227 1.10 10.49 3.62
C GLU A 227 1.20 9.27 4.53
N PHE A 228 1.46 8.08 3.96
CA PHE A 228 1.71 6.87 4.74
C PHE A 228 2.89 7.04 5.69
N CYS A 229 4.00 7.63 5.21
CA CYS A 229 5.16 7.91 6.06
C CYS A 229 4.81 8.86 7.22
N GLN A 230 4.03 9.90 6.97
CA GLN A 230 3.59 10.81 8.03
C GLN A 230 2.69 10.12 9.05
N ARG A 231 1.73 9.29 8.62
CA ARG A 231 0.88 8.50 9.52
C ARG A 231 1.70 7.52 10.34
N ALA A 232 2.66 6.84 9.73
CA ALA A 232 3.57 5.93 10.43
C ALA A 232 4.39 6.66 11.50
N HIS A 233 4.98 7.83 11.17
CA HIS A 233 5.68 8.66 12.15
C HIS A 233 4.79 9.17 13.28
N ARG A 234 3.55 9.59 12.98
CA ARG A 234 2.56 9.99 14.00
C ARG A 234 2.20 8.84 14.95
N ALA A 235 2.23 7.62 14.45
CA ALA A 235 2.04 6.40 15.24
C ALA A 235 3.33 5.92 15.95
N GLY A 236 4.44 6.67 15.86
CA GLY A 236 5.69 6.34 16.53
C GLY A 236 6.54 5.28 15.82
N LEU A 237 6.23 4.91 14.57
CA LEU A 237 6.99 3.93 13.81
C LEU A 237 8.30 4.51 13.28
N ARG A 238 9.35 3.69 13.28
CA ARG A 238 10.67 4.02 12.73
C ARG A 238 10.73 3.63 11.27
N LEU A 239 11.04 4.59 10.41
CA LEU A 239 11.20 4.38 8.97
C LEU A 239 12.68 4.37 8.60
N GLY A 240 13.07 3.55 7.62
CA GLY A 240 14.45 3.53 7.14
C GLY A 240 14.59 3.07 5.70
N VAL A 241 15.70 3.45 5.07
CA VAL A 241 16.09 2.89 3.78
C VAL A 241 16.89 1.61 3.99
N TRP A 242 16.59 0.55 3.25
CA TRP A 242 17.32 -0.71 3.29
C TRP A 242 17.73 -1.13 1.88
N PRO A 243 18.97 -1.60 1.66
CA PRO A 243 19.41 -2.02 0.34
C PRO A 243 18.68 -3.30 -0.07
N ILE A 244 17.89 -3.21 -1.14
CA ILE A 244 17.25 -4.34 -1.82
C ILE A 244 17.55 -4.14 -3.31
N ALA A 245 18.16 -5.13 -3.95
CA ALA A 245 18.52 -5.02 -5.36
C ALA A 245 17.26 -5.06 -6.24
N MET A 246 17.00 -3.98 -6.97
CA MET A 246 15.89 -3.88 -7.92
C MET A 246 16.15 -2.82 -8.99
N THR A 247 15.43 -2.96 -10.09
CA THR A 247 15.45 -2.04 -11.23
C THR A 247 14.06 -1.48 -11.47
N HIS A 248 13.96 -0.15 -11.57
CA HIS A 248 12.72 0.57 -11.87
C HIS A 248 12.66 1.02 -13.33
N PHE A 249 11.51 0.80 -13.96
CA PHE A 249 11.28 1.08 -15.38
C PHE A 249 10.45 2.35 -15.62
N SER A 250 10.26 3.18 -14.61
CA SER A 250 9.67 4.52 -14.77
C SER A 250 10.43 5.59 -13.99
N GLY A 251 10.17 6.87 -14.28
CA GLY A 251 10.82 8.02 -13.64
C GLY A 251 9.87 8.89 -12.81
N GLY A 252 8.63 8.44 -12.62
CA GLY A 252 7.55 9.23 -12.02
C GLY A 252 6.92 10.27 -12.97
N GLN A 253 5.73 10.75 -12.62
CA GLN A 253 4.96 11.75 -13.39
C GLN A 253 4.51 12.92 -12.50
N TYR A 254 5.47 13.76 -12.13
CA TYR A 254 5.29 14.80 -11.11
C TYR A 254 4.54 16.06 -11.57
N ASP A 255 3.96 16.11 -12.77
CA ASP A 255 3.24 17.32 -13.24
C ASP A 255 1.90 17.04 -13.92
N SER A 256 1.37 15.83 -13.77
CA SER A 256 0.03 15.51 -14.28
C SER A 256 -1.07 16.21 -13.48
N ASP A 257 -2.23 16.44 -14.09
CA ASP A 257 -3.40 16.98 -13.38
C ASP A 257 -3.80 16.11 -12.19
N SER A 258 -3.73 14.78 -12.35
CA SER A 258 -3.98 13.83 -11.28
C SER A 258 -3.01 13.99 -10.10
N TRP A 259 -1.74 14.31 -10.37
CA TRP A 259 -0.75 14.60 -9.34
C TRP A 259 -1.07 15.92 -8.63
N ARG A 260 -1.42 16.98 -9.38
CA ARG A 260 -1.77 18.30 -8.81
C ARG A 260 -3.00 18.22 -7.91
N GLN A 261 -3.99 17.41 -8.28
CA GLN A 261 -5.16 17.13 -7.45
C GLN A 261 -4.76 16.39 -6.17
N ALA A 262 -4.01 15.29 -6.27
CA ALA A 262 -3.54 14.54 -5.11
C ALA A 262 -2.68 15.39 -4.17
N TYR A 263 -1.82 16.25 -4.70
CA TYR A 263 -1.03 17.19 -3.92
C TYR A 263 -1.90 18.18 -3.11
N THR A 264 -3.00 18.66 -3.69
CA THR A 264 -3.95 19.53 -3.00
C THR A 264 -4.61 18.81 -1.82
N THR A 265 -5.09 17.58 -2.06
CA THR A 265 -5.64 16.72 -1.00
C THR A 265 -4.61 16.42 0.09
N TYR A 266 -3.39 16.06 -0.29
CA TYR A 266 -2.28 15.82 0.63
C TYR A 266 -1.99 17.04 1.52
N CYS A 267 -2.02 18.25 0.95
CA CYS A 267 -1.84 19.47 1.73
C CYS A 267 -2.99 19.69 2.72
N GLN A 268 -4.24 19.42 2.32
CA GLN A 268 -5.41 19.57 3.19
C GLN A 268 -5.39 18.59 4.36
N LEU A 269 -4.94 17.35 4.13
CA LEU A 269 -4.81 16.33 5.17
C LEU A 269 -3.79 16.70 6.26
N ASN A 270 -2.70 17.39 5.88
CA ASN A 270 -1.56 17.62 6.77
C ASN A 270 -1.41 19.05 7.29
N TRP A 271 -1.90 20.03 6.53
CA TRP A 271 -1.86 21.45 6.88
C TRP A 271 -3.22 22.10 6.55
N PRO A 272 -4.29 21.67 7.24
CA PRO A 272 -5.60 22.27 7.04
C PRO A 272 -5.52 23.77 7.35
N THR A 273 -6.05 24.60 6.46
CA THR A 273 -6.20 26.02 6.76
C THR A 273 -7.14 26.14 7.95
N SER A 274 -6.69 26.76 9.04
CA SER A 274 -7.60 27.14 10.12
C SER A 274 -8.70 28.00 9.49
N SER A 275 -9.96 27.57 9.56
CA SER A 275 -11.05 28.43 9.17
C SER A 275 -10.98 29.66 10.08
N THR A 276 -10.64 30.81 9.52
CA THR A 276 -10.94 32.07 10.19
C THR A 276 -12.45 32.13 10.26
N ALA A 277 -13.01 31.86 11.44
CA ALA A 277 -14.39 32.22 11.73
C ALA A 277 -14.58 33.68 11.30
N PRO A 278 -15.66 34.03 10.57
CA PRO A 278 -15.90 35.41 10.20
C PRO A 278 -15.89 36.25 11.47
N LYS A 279 -14.97 37.22 11.56
CA LYS A 279 -14.96 38.19 12.65
C LYS A 279 -16.36 38.79 12.71
N ALA A 280 -17.05 38.60 13.84
CA ALA A 280 -18.31 39.26 14.11
C ALA A 280 -18.12 40.75 13.84
N LYS A 281 -19.01 41.33 13.02
CA LYS A 281 -19.03 42.78 12.77
C LYS A 281 -19.04 43.49 14.13
N PRO A 282 -18.23 44.54 14.34
CA PRO A 282 -18.32 45.32 15.56
C PRO A 282 -19.75 45.85 15.69
N GLN A 283 -20.40 45.53 16.80
CA GLN A 283 -21.69 46.11 17.16
C GLN A 283 -21.53 47.64 17.16
N GLY A 284 -22.40 48.31 16.43
CA GLY A 284 -22.41 49.76 16.32
C GLY A 284 -22.51 50.41 17.70
N LYS A 285 -21.78 51.51 17.87
CA LYS A 285 -21.94 52.41 19.02
C LYS A 285 -23.40 52.88 19.09
N PRO A 286 -24.01 52.97 20.28
CA PRO A 286 -25.31 53.60 20.42
C PRO A 286 -25.20 55.11 20.12
N ASP A 287 -26.23 55.63 19.44
CA ASP A 287 -26.39 57.02 19.03
C ASP A 287 -26.22 58.00 20.21
N GLU A 288 -25.35 58.99 20.02
CA GLU A 288 -25.22 60.15 20.90
C GLU A 288 -26.21 61.23 20.43
N ALA A 289 -27.13 61.62 21.30
CA ALA A 289 -28.18 62.59 21.02
C ALA A 289 -27.60 64.00 20.71
N PRO A 290 -28.22 64.80 19.82
CA PRO A 290 -27.68 66.10 19.45
C PRO A 290 -27.92 67.14 20.56
N ALA A 291 -26.88 67.92 20.87
CA ALA A 291 -26.93 69.05 21.79
C ALA A 291 -27.72 70.24 21.21
N PRO A 292 -28.41 71.05 22.04
CA PRO A 292 -29.20 72.17 21.55
C PRO A 292 -28.34 73.39 21.22
N ALA A 293 -28.73 74.09 20.16
CA ALA A 293 -28.13 75.31 19.66
C ALA A 293 -28.17 76.46 20.70
N ARG A 294 -27.08 77.22 20.78
CA ARG A 294 -27.06 78.55 21.41
C ARG A 294 -26.60 79.61 20.41
N THR A 295 -27.37 80.69 20.40
CA THR A 295 -27.31 81.85 19.54
C THR A 295 -26.27 82.88 19.98
N ALA A 296 -25.60 83.44 18.97
CA ALA A 296 -25.11 84.81 18.74
C ALA A 296 -24.57 85.70 19.88
N ALA A 297 -23.39 86.29 19.64
CA ALA A 297 -23.18 87.74 19.72
C ALA A 297 -21.94 88.18 18.92
N ALA A 298 -22.09 89.28 18.18
CA ALA A 298 -21.08 89.94 17.36
C ALA A 298 -20.20 90.90 18.18
N HIS A 299 -18.97 91.16 17.74
CA HIS A 299 -18.52 92.50 17.29
C HIS A 299 -17.02 92.54 16.96
N ALA A 300 -16.72 93.08 15.78
CA ALA A 300 -15.42 93.64 15.38
C ALA A 300 -15.25 95.04 16.01
N PRO A 301 -14.03 95.59 16.00
CA PRO A 301 -13.59 96.36 14.83
C PRO A 301 -12.30 95.86 14.17
#